data_AF-A0A1Q8AUV2-F1
#
_entry.id   AF-A0A1Q8AUV2-F1
#
_cell.length_a   1.000
_cell.length_b   1.000
_cell.length_c   1.000
_cell.angle_alpha   90.00
_cell.angle_beta   90.00
_cell.angle_gamma   90.00
#
_symmetry.space_group_name_H-M   'P 1'
#
loop_
_entity.id
_entity.type
_entity.pdbx_description
1 polymer ?
#
loop_
_entity_poly.entity_id
_entity_poly.type
_entity_poly.pdbx_seq_one_letter_code
_entity_poly.pdbx_strand_id
1 'polypeptide(L)'
;MAKVTVYLDDDVWSKFRASVFEKHGSLKVLSKQVELSLKQTLQDNDVLTYLARLRGTRGLKTRVRPRLRDRQLLRAAKKQRIEGFDPEHDEKKLLSP
;
A
#
# COMPACT_ATOMS: atom_id res chain seq x y z
N MET A 1 -17.30 -9.87 -25.44
CA MET A 1 -17.54 -9.46 -24.04
C MET A 1 -16.82 -10.43 -23.12
N ALA A 2 -16.16 -9.93 -22.07
CA ALA A 2 -15.57 -10.78 -21.04
C ALA A 2 -16.65 -11.15 -20.01
N LYS A 3 -16.67 -12.40 -19.57
CA LYS A 3 -17.53 -12.83 -18.45
C LYS A 3 -16.83 -12.46 -17.15
N VAL A 4 -17.54 -11.74 -16.27
CA VAL A 4 -17.04 -11.36 -14.95
C VAL A 4 -18.03 -11.90 -13.92
N THR A 5 -17.49 -12.44 -12.83
CA THR A 5 -18.28 -12.86 -11.66
C THR A 5 -17.92 -11.94 -10.52
N VAL A 6 -18.94 -11.40 -9.85
CA VAL A 6 -18.80 -10.50 -8.72
C VAL A 6 -19.59 -11.08 -7.56
N TYR A 7 -19.01 -11.02 -6.36
CA TYR A 7 -19.68 -11.41 -5.13
C TYR A 7 -20.18 -10.15 -4.45
N LEU A 8 -21.47 -10.13 -4.14
CA LEU A 8 -22.18 -9.02 -3.52
C LEU A 8 -23.01 -9.58 -2.38
N ASP A 9 -23.30 -8.75 -1.40
CA ASP A 9 -24.27 -9.06 -0.37
C ASP A 9 -25.67 -9.27 -1.01
N ASP A 10 -26.39 -10.29 -0.55
CA ASP A 10 -27.70 -10.67 -1.08
C ASP A 10 -28.74 -9.56 -0.89
N ASP A 11 -28.65 -8.81 0.21
CA ASP A 11 -29.54 -7.69 0.50
C ASP A 11 -29.32 -6.55 -0.49
N VAL A 12 -28.05 -6.23 -0.77
CA VAL A 12 -27.67 -5.19 -1.73
C VAL A 12 -28.10 -5.61 -3.14
N TRP A 13 -27.86 -6.87 -3.50
CA TRP A 13 -28.23 -7.41 -4.80
C TRP A 13 -29.75 -7.41 -5.02
N SER A 14 -30.53 -7.74 -3.99
CA SER A 14 -31.99 -7.79 -4.08
C SER A 14 -32.60 -6.39 -4.22
N LYS A 15 -32.11 -5.41 -3.45
CA LYS A 15 -32.52 -4.00 -3.59
C LYS A 15 -32.15 -3.44 -4.97
N PHE A 16 -30.96 -3.76 -5.48
CA PHE A 16 -30.52 -3.32 -6.80
C PHE A 16 -31.43 -3.89 -7.90
N ARG A 17 -31.72 -5.20 -7.88
CA ARG A 17 -32.62 -5.83 -8.86
C ARG A 17 -34.01 -5.21 -8.85
N ALA A 18 -34.56 -4.96 -7.66
CA ALA A 18 -35.86 -4.29 -7.51
C ALA A 18 -35.84 -2.89 -8.14
N SER A 19 -34.82 -2.07 -7.85
CA SER A 19 -34.70 -0.73 -8.42
C SER A 19 -34.54 -0.73 -9.95
N VAL A 20 -33.78 -1.69 -10.50
CA VAL A 20 -33.64 -1.85 -11.96
C VAL A 20 -34.97 -2.25 -12.59
N PHE A 21 -35.69 -3.17 -11.96
CA PHE A 21 -36.99 -3.62 -12.45
C PHE A 21 -38.04 -2.51 -12.40
N GLU A 22 -38.07 -1.73 -11.32
CA GLU A 22 -38.97 -0.59 -11.16
C GLU A 22 -38.73 0.49 -12.22
N LYS A 23 -37.46 0.79 -12.55
CA LYS A 23 -37.10 1.83 -13.51
C LYS A 23 -37.27 1.43 -14.97
N HIS A 24 -37.01 0.17 -15.30
CA HIS A 24 -36.94 -0.29 -16.70
C HIS A 24 -38.00 -1.34 -17.07
N GLY A 25 -38.77 -1.83 -16.10
CA GLY A 25 -39.78 -2.88 -16.28
C GLY A 25 -39.19 -4.24 -16.66
N SER A 26 -37.86 -4.40 -16.69
CA SER A 26 -37.21 -5.62 -17.15
C SER A 26 -35.85 -5.83 -16.53
N LEU A 27 -35.56 -7.10 -16.19
CA LEU A 27 -34.23 -7.53 -15.74
C LEU A 27 -33.27 -7.82 -16.91
N LYS A 28 -33.71 -7.79 -18.17
CA LYS A 28 -32.81 -8.02 -19.34
C LYS A 28 -31.68 -6.99 -19.45
N VAL A 29 -31.87 -5.82 -18.83
CA VAL A 29 -30.89 -4.72 -18.80
C VAL A 29 -29.98 -4.77 -17.57
N LEU A 30 -30.06 -5.79 -16.71
CA LEU A 30 -29.26 -5.84 -15.49
C LEU A 30 -27.75 -5.77 -15.75
N SER A 31 -27.27 -6.52 -16.74
CA SER A 31 -25.86 -6.55 -17.10
C SER A 31 -25.36 -5.17 -17.53
N LYS A 32 -26.16 -4.46 -18.35
CA LYS A 32 -25.87 -3.09 -18.77
C LYS A 32 -25.84 -2.14 -17.57
N GLN A 33 -26.77 -2.29 -16.63
CA GLN A 33 -26.85 -1.39 -15.49
C GLN A 33 -25.74 -1.61 -14.46
N VAL A 34 -25.33 -2.87 -14.25
CA VAL A 34 -24.11 -3.18 -13.49
C VAL A 34 -22.88 -2.59 -14.16
N GLU A 35 -22.75 -2.72 -15.49
CA GLU A 35 -21.64 -2.12 -16.25
C GLU A 35 -21.61 -0.59 -16.12
N LEU A 36 -22.78 0.05 -16.14
CA LEU A 36 -22.90 1.51 -16.04
C LEU A 36 -22.52 2.01 -14.64
N SER A 37 -22.96 1.33 -13.57
CA SER A 37 -22.56 1.62 -12.20
C SER A 37 -21.05 1.44 -11.99
N LEU A 38 -20.46 0.40 -12.57
CA LEU A 38 -19.00 0.19 -12.54
C LEU A 38 -18.25 1.30 -13.30
N LYS A 39 -18.77 1.74 -14.46
CA LYS A 39 -18.17 2.84 -15.21
C LYS A 39 -18.21 4.16 -14.45
N GLN A 40 -19.35 4.49 -13.85
CA GLN A 40 -19.50 5.71 -13.04
C GLN A 40 -18.52 5.72 -11.86
N THR A 41 -18.49 4.64 -11.08
CA THR A 41 -17.56 4.52 -9.94
C THR A 41 -16.08 4.55 -10.34
N LEU A 42 -15.72 4.05 -11.53
CA LEU A 42 -14.36 4.16 -12.06
C LEU A 42 -14.02 5.56 -12.60
N GLN A 43 -15.02 6.28 -13.13
CA GLN A 43 -14.86 7.65 -13.64
C GLN A 43 -14.72 8.68 -12.51
N ASP A 44 -15.29 8.42 -11.33
CA ASP A 44 -15.22 9.31 -10.18
C ASP A 44 -13.81 9.45 -9.57
N ASN A 45 -12.76 8.95 -10.26
CA ASN A 45 -11.33 9.06 -9.93
C ASN A 45 -10.89 8.45 -8.60
N ASP A 46 -11.77 8.26 -7.63
CA ASP A 46 -11.44 7.75 -6.30
C ASP A 46 -11.04 6.29 -6.32
N VAL A 47 -11.67 5.45 -7.15
CA VAL A 47 -11.30 4.03 -7.24
C VAL A 47 -9.93 3.86 -7.92
N LEU A 48 -9.65 4.60 -8.98
CA LEU A 48 -8.34 4.58 -9.64
C LEU A 48 -7.25 5.15 -8.73
N THR A 49 -7.55 6.22 -8.00
CA THR A 49 -6.65 6.82 -7.00
C THR A 49 -6.41 5.86 -5.83
N TYR A 50 -7.45 5.21 -5.33
CA TYR A 50 -7.37 4.22 -4.26
C TYR A 50 -6.58 2.97 -4.71
N LEU A 51 -6.83 2.45 -5.90
CA LEU A 51 -6.08 1.33 -6.48
C LEU A 51 -4.61 1.72 -6.74
N ALA A 52 -4.34 2.95 -7.20
CA ALA A 52 -2.99 3.47 -7.36
C ALA A 52 -2.27 3.58 -6.01
N ARG A 53 -2.96 4.08 -4.97
CA ARG A 53 -2.46 4.08 -3.59
C ARG A 53 -2.20 2.65 -3.08
N LEU A 54 -3.09 1.70 -3.36
CA LEU A 54 -2.93 0.30 -2.97
C LEU A 54 -1.76 -0.40 -3.70
N ARG A 55 -1.46 0.01 -4.94
CA ARG A 55 -0.28 -0.45 -5.68
C ARG A 55 1.00 0.21 -5.14
N GLY A 56 0.94 1.47 -4.73
CA GLY A 56 2.05 2.19 -4.09
C GLY A 56 2.45 1.64 -2.72
N THR A 57 1.54 1.00 -1.98
CA THR A 57 1.84 0.43 -0.65
C THR A 57 2.41 -0.99 -0.67
N ARG A 58 2.38 -1.70 -1.81
CA ARG A 58 2.98 -3.04 -1.91
C ARG A 58 4.49 -3.05 -2.17
N GLY A 59 5.14 -1.89 -2.28
CA GLY A 59 6.56 -1.86 -2.64
C GLY A 59 7.31 -0.59 -2.28
N LEU A 60 7.44 -0.25 -0.99
CA LEU A 60 8.55 0.60 -0.51
C LEU A 60 8.89 0.33 0.97
N LYS A 61 9.03 -0.95 1.34
CA LYS A 61 10.19 -1.32 2.17
C LYS A 61 11.38 -1.49 1.25
N THR A 62 11.76 -0.41 0.56
CA THR A 62 13.07 -0.36 -0.08
C THR A 62 14.05 -0.29 1.07
N ARG A 63 14.46 -1.47 1.57
CA ARG A 63 15.77 -1.59 2.19
C ARG A 63 16.73 -1.16 1.10
N VAL A 64 17.05 0.14 1.07
CA VAL A 64 18.15 0.67 0.30
C VAL A 64 19.34 -0.11 0.80
N ARG A 65 19.73 -1.16 0.07
CA ARG A 65 21.00 -1.83 0.33
C ARG A 65 22.03 -0.76 0.05
N PRO A 66 22.79 -0.29 1.06
CA PRO A 66 23.85 0.67 0.80
C PRO A 66 24.75 0.08 -0.28
N ARG A 67 25.14 0.91 -1.27
CA ARG A 67 26.03 0.45 -2.34
C ARG A 67 27.31 -0.08 -1.69
N LEU A 68 27.95 -1.05 -2.31
CA LEU A 68 29.15 -1.72 -1.76
C LEU A 68 30.24 -0.74 -1.29
N ARG A 69 30.35 0.44 -1.93
CA ARG A 69 31.24 1.54 -1.51
C ARG A 69 30.86 2.13 -0.15
N ASP A 70 29.58 2.41 0.08
CA ASP A 70 29.07 2.96 1.35
C ASP A 70 29.30 1.96 2.50
N ARG A 71 29.23 0.65 2.19
CA ARG A 71 29.48 -0.42 3.16
C ARG A 71 30.95 -0.50 3.60
N GLN A 72 31.90 -0.13 2.74
CA GLN A 72 33.32 -0.04 3.10
C GLN A 72 33.60 1.21 3.94
N LEU A 73 33.00 2.35 3.60
CA LEU A 73 33.08 3.58 4.40
C LEU A 73 32.49 3.39 5.81
N LEU A 74 31.33 2.74 5.93
CA LEU A 74 30.73 2.40 7.23
C LEU A 74 31.60 1.47 8.06
N ARG A 75 32.30 0.52 7.41
CA ARG A 75 33.26 -0.37 8.10
C ARG A 75 34.51 0.40 8.54
N ALA A 76 35.04 1.30 7.71
CA ALA A 76 36.18 2.15 8.06
C ALA A 76 35.85 3.10 9.22
N ALA A 77 34.69 3.77 9.16
CA ALA A 77 34.21 4.64 10.24
C ALA A 77 33.97 3.88 11.55
N LYS A 78 33.42 2.65 11.47
CA LYS A 78 33.25 1.81 12.67
C LYS A 78 34.58 1.34 13.25
N LYS A 79 35.60 1.11 12.41
CA LYS A 79 36.94 0.71 12.86
C LYS A 79 37.66 1.86 13.59
N GLN A 80 37.59 3.07 13.05
CA GLN A 80 38.13 4.27 13.72
C GLN A 80 37.46 4.56 15.06
N ARG A 81 36.16 4.29 15.20
CA ARG A 81 35.44 4.46 16.48
C ARG A 81 35.89 3.46 17.57
N ILE A 82 36.41 2.30 17.18
CA ILE A 82 36.89 1.28 18.11
C ILE A 82 38.36 1.52 18.44
N GLU A 83 39.16 2.01 17.49
CA GLU A 83 40.58 2.33 17.70
C GLU A 83 40.82 3.63 18.52
N GLY A 84 39.82 4.50 18.64
CA GLY A 84 39.85 5.68 19.53
C GLY A 84 39.30 5.43 20.94
N PHE A 85 38.89 4.21 21.27
CA PHE A 85 38.49 3.84 22.62
C PHE A 85 39.71 3.31 23.36
N ASP A 86 40.42 4.21 24.04
CA ASP A 86 41.51 3.88 24.94
C ASP A 86 40.91 3.62 26.33
N PRO A 87 40.81 2.36 26.78
CA PRO A 87 40.10 2.01 28.01
C PRO A 87 40.77 2.52 29.28
N GLU A 88 42.02 3.01 29.22
CA GLU A 88 42.76 3.44 30.42
C GLU A 88 42.60 4.93 30.76
N HIS A 89 41.94 5.75 29.94
CA HIS A 89 41.83 7.20 30.20
C HIS A 89 40.49 7.68 30.76
N ASP A 90 39.44 6.86 30.78
CA ASP A 90 38.10 7.26 31.25
C ASP A 90 37.73 6.75 32.66
N GLU A 91 38.56 5.92 33.31
CA GLU A 91 38.30 5.52 34.70
C GLU A 91 38.65 6.61 35.73
N LYS A 92 39.41 7.64 35.35
CA LYS A 92 39.80 8.70 36.30
C LYS A 92 38.83 9.88 36.39
N LYS A 93 37.73 9.88 35.63
CA LYS A 93 36.73 10.97 35.67
C LYS A 93 35.47 10.67 36.49
N LEU A 94 35.37 9.47 37.06
CA LEU A 94 34.23 9.06 37.90
C LEU A 94 34.56 8.90 39.39
N LEU A 95 35.80 9.18 39.80
CA LEU A 95 36.16 9.19 41.22
C LEU A 95 36.90 10.47 41.59
N SER A 96 36.14 11.48 42.00
CA SER A 96 36.58 12.46 42.98
C SER A 96 35.36 12.91 43.77
N PRO A 97 35.39 12.81 45.12
CA PRO A 97 34.27 13.15 46.01
C PRO A 97 33.95 14.65 46.06
#